data_AF-A0A1I8IJH0-F1
#
_entry.id   AF-A0A1I8IJH0-F1
#
_cell.length_a   1.000
_cell.length_b   1.000
_cell.length_c   1.000
_cell.angle_alpha   90.00
_cell.angle_beta   90.00
_cell.angle_gamma   90.00
#
_symmetry.space_group_name_H-M   'P 1'
#
loop_
_entity.id
_entity.type
_entity.pdbx_description
1 polymer ?
#
loop_
_entity_poly.entity_id
_entity_poly.type
_entity_poly.pdbx_seq_one_letter_code
_entity_poly.pdbx_strand_id
1 'polypeptide(L)'
;MTTIPGLIQQDAIEVVPDAVKLLQSAYNEVKQLLNSIEDSESAMNDVLLKHSLTSHNACNAVQLGLLYSSLCEPAFAAKAFKFLLLTTKDNLNLAVTEISRLLGEYWAKLLDTPRRQLLWLFHELVKSNTINAEHVLHHLLRRMTGGDLSPLNLWLVETVLDILSQHRHNWLDKKAVVPVVVYSYLRIIADHAAPVSHGLQGALERLRKREIDFVLPLLRDNFTDCLSIGRDLLRLLQVS
;
A
#
# COMPACT_ATOMS: atom_id res chain seq x y z
N MET A 1 10.94 28.90 2.77
CA MET A 1 11.03 27.73 1.90
C MET A 1 10.79 26.50 2.76
N THR A 2 9.61 25.89 2.65
CA THR A 2 9.32 24.60 3.30
C THR A 2 10.20 23.53 2.64
N THR A 3 10.97 22.81 3.46
CA THR A 3 11.75 21.66 3.00
C THR A 3 10.80 20.57 2.53
N ILE A 4 10.90 20.15 1.27
CA ILE A 4 10.09 19.05 0.73
C ILE A 4 10.52 17.77 1.46
N PRO A 5 9.60 17.05 2.14
CA PRO A 5 9.95 15.81 2.80
C PRO A 5 10.43 14.76 1.79
N GLY A 6 11.39 13.91 2.16
CA GLY A 6 11.91 12.89 1.25
C GLY A 6 10.90 11.77 0.96
N LEU A 7 10.74 11.40 -0.32
CA LEU A 7 9.94 10.23 -0.74
C LEU A 7 10.81 8.99 -1.00
N ILE A 8 11.91 9.19 -1.73
CA ILE A 8 12.87 8.14 -2.09
C ILE A 8 14.27 8.56 -1.65
N GLN A 9 15.11 7.57 -1.34
CA GLN A 9 16.54 7.73 -1.23
C GLN A 9 17.11 8.11 -2.60
N GLN A 10 17.91 9.17 -2.63
CA GLN A 10 18.54 9.70 -3.83
C GLN A 10 20.01 9.93 -3.53
N ASP A 11 20.88 9.38 -4.38
CA ASP A 11 22.30 9.71 -4.36
C ASP A 11 22.51 11.06 -5.05
N ALA A 12 23.53 11.83 -4.63
CA ALA A 12 23.76 13.20 -5.10
C ALA A 12 23.98 13.35 -6.62
N ILE A 13 24.20 12.24 -7.32
CA ILE A 13 24.51 12.17 -8.76
C ILE A 13 23.29 11.68 -9.56
N GLU A 14 22.28 11.06 -8.92
CA GLU A 14 21.11 10.54 -9.62
C GLU A 14 20.12 11.65 -9.97
N VAL A 15 19.68 11.69 -11.24
CA VAL A 15 18.60 12.58 -11.68
C VAL A 15 17.29 12.13 -11.02
N VAL A 16 16.61 13.06 -10.35
CA VAL A 16 15.29 12.79 -9.77
C VAL A 16 14.34 12.30 -10.87
N PRO A 17 13.69 11.14 -10.71
CA PRO A 17 12.74 10.63 -11.68
C PRO A 17 11.59 11.63 -11.91
N ASP A 18 11.14 11.79 -13.15
CA ASP A 18 10.07 12.74 -13.49
C ASP A 18 8.75 12.44 -12.76
N ALA A 19 8.53 11.14 -12.50
CA ALA A 19 7.54 10.61 -11.59
C ALA A 19 7.50 11.33 -10.23
N VAL A 20 8.68 11.42 -9.60
CA VAL A 20 8.86 12.00 -8.26
C VAL A 20 8.81 13.52 -8.34
N LYS A 21 9.37 14.13 -9.39
CA LYS A 21 9.26 15.58 -9.61
C LYS A 21 7.81 16.03 -9.72
N LEU A 22 6.98 15.27 -10.44
CA LEU A 22 5.56 15.57 -10.59
C LEU A 22 4.85 15.57 -9.22
N LEU A 23 5.08 14.54 -8.40
CA LEU A 23 4.53 14.45 -7.06
C LEU A 23 5.00 15.60 -6.15
N GLN A 24 6.29 15.96 -6.22
CA GLN A 24 6.86 17.07 -5.46
C GLN A 24 6.29 18.43 -5.89
N SER A 25 6.08 18.64 -7.19
CA SER A 25 5.45 19.84 -7.72
C SER A 25 4.01 19.97 -7.23
N ALA A 26 3.24 18.88 -7.33
CA ALA A 26 1.86 18.82 -6.86
C ALA A 26 1.76 19.05 -5.34
N TYR A 27 2.70 18.49 -4.57
CA TYR A 27 2.82 18.74 -3.13
C TYR A 27 3.03 20.22 -2.81
N ASN A 28 3.97 20.88 -3.50
CA ASN A 28 4.24 22.30 -3.29
C ASN A 28 3.02 23.16 -3.60
N GLU A 29 2.30 22.84 -4.67
CA GLU A 29 1.05 23.52 -5.02
C GLU A 29 0.00 23.39 -3.92
N VAL A 30 -0.23 22.18 -3.40
CA VAL A 30 -1.14 21.95 -2.26
C VAL A 30 -0.68 22.72 -1.02
N LYS A 31 0.62 22.71 -0.70
CA LYS A 31 1.14 23.47 0.45
C LYS A 31 0.98 24.98 0.29
N GLN A 32 1.15 25.51 -0.92
CA GLN A 32 0.91 26.93 -1.19
C GLN A 32 -0.56 27.31 -0.99
N LEU A 33 -1.49 26.48 -1.44
CA LEU A 33 -2.93 26.70 -1.25
C LEU A 33 -3.32 26.71 0.23
N LEU A 34 -2.67 25.88 1.04
CA LEU A 34 -2.98 25.74 2.47
C LEU A 34 -2.22 26.73 3.37
N ASN A 35 -1.17 27.38 2.88
CA ASN A 35 -0.26 28.19 3.71
C ASN A 35 -0.93 29.42 4.37
N SER A 36 -2.00 29.95 3.77
CA SER A 36 -2.71 31.13 4.28
C SER A 36 -4.03 30.81 4.98
N ILE A 37 -4.34 29.53 5.17
CA ILE A 37 -5.57 29.10 5.81
C ILE A 37 -5.26 28.78 7.27
N GLU A 38 -6.01 29.37 8.19
CA GLU A 38 -6.00 28.97 9.60
C GLU A 38 -6.32 27.47 9.73
N ASP A 39 -6.04 26.85 10.88
CA ASP A 39 -6.18 25.40 11.12
C ASP A 39 -7.65 24.87 11.12
N SER A 40 -8.52 25.48 10.32
CA SER A 40 -9.88 25.04 10.02
C SER A 40 -9.90 24.03 8.88
N GLU A 41 -10.26 22.78 9.19
CA GLU A 41 -10.39 21.71 8.19
C GLU A 41 -11.39 22.05 7.08
N SER A 42 -12.48 22.73 7.41
CA SER A 42 -13.50 23.12 6.43
C SER A 42 -12.91 24.09 5.42
N ALA A 43 -12.23 25.13 5.90
CA ALA A 43 -11.64 26.15 5.02
C ALA A 43 -10.55 25.54 4.12
N MET A 44 -9.74 24.63 4.66
CA MET A 44 -8.74 23.88 3.87
C MET A 44 -9.40 23.06 2.77
N ASN A 45 -10.45 22.30 3.11
CA ASN A 45 -11.18 21.49 2.13
C ASN A 45 -11.83 22.36 1.05
N ASP A 46 -12.45 23.48 1.44
CA ASP A 46 -13.14 24.37 0.50
C ASP A 46 -12.18 24.98 -0.52
N VAL A 47 -10.98 25.38 -0.09
CA VAL A 47 -9.95 25.91 -1.01
C VAL A 47 -9.43 24.82 -1.95
N LEU A 48 -9.15 23.62 -1.43
CA LEU A 48 -8.68 22.50 -2.25
C LEU A 48 -9.74 22.07 -3.28
N LEU A 49 -11.00 21.98 -2.86
CA LEU A 49 -12.12 21.65 -3.73
C LEU A 49 -12.35 22.73 -4.80
N LYS A 50 -12.33 24.01 -4.40
CA LYS A 50 -12.46 25.12 -5.36
C LYS A 50 -11.34 25.08 -6.41
N HIS A 51 -10.11 24.80 -5.98
CA HIS A 51 -8.97 24.69 -6.89
C HIS A 51 -9.08 23.48 -7.82
N SER A 52 -9.47 22.31 -7.32
CA SER A 52 -9.64 21.09 -8.13
C SER A 52 -10.75 21.22 -9.19
N LEU A 53 -11.66 22.18 -9.03
CA LEU A 53 -12.71 22.48 -10.00
C LEU A 53 -12.25 23.38 -11.15
N THR A 54 -11.07 24.02 -11.06
CA THR A 54 -10.60 25.00 -12.06
C THR A 54 -10.17 24.34 -13.38
N SER A 55 -9.56 23.15 -13.33
CA SER A 55 -9.13 22.40 -14.50
C SER A 55 -8.85 20.93 -14.17
N HIS A 56 -8.75 20.09 -15.19
CA HIS A 56 -8.31 18.69 -15.01
C HIS A 56 -6.90 18.59 -14.41
N ASN A 57 -5.98 19.48 -14.82
CA ASN A 57 -4.62 19.51 -14.30
C ASN A 57 -4.58 19.91 -12.83
N ALA A 58 -5.39 20.90 -12.42
CA ALA A 58 -5.51 21.30 -11.03
C ALA A 58 -6.12 20.17 -10.17
N CYS A 59 -7.12 19.45 -10.69
CA CYS A 59 -7.67 18.26 -10.04
C CYS A 59 -6.58 17.21 -9.78
N ASN A 60 -5.78 16.88 -10.80
CA ASN A 60 -4.68 15.94 -10.65
C ASN A 60 -3.62 16.45 -9.68
N ALA A 61 -3.25 17.72 -9.73
CA ALA A 61 -2.27 18.32 -8.83
C ALA A 61 -2.73 18.23 -7.36
N VAL A 62 -4.00 18.53 -7.07
CA VAL A 62 -4.56 18.38 -5.71
C VAL A 62 -4.49 16.92 -5.25
N GLN A 63 -4.91 15.97 -6.10
CA GLN A 63 -4.87 14.56 -5.73
C GLN A 63 -3.44 14.06 -5.46
N LEU A 64 -2.50 14.36 -6.36
CA LEU A 64 -1.10 13.96 -6.25
C LEU A 64 -0.41 14.62 -5.05
N GLY A 65 -0.70 15.89 -4.78
CA GLY A 65 -0.14 16.62 -3.64
C GLY A 65 -0.66 16.11 -2.30
N LEU A 66 -1.95 15.76 -2.22
CA LEU A 66 -2.54 15.14 -1.03
C LEU A 66 -2.04 13.70 -0.83
N LEU A 67 -1.84 12.93 -1.91
CA LEU A 67 -1.20 11.63 -1.86
C LEU A 67 0.23 11.75 -1.32
N TYR A 68 1.03 12.69 -1.85
CA TYR A 68 2.40 12.91 -1.38
C TYR A 68 2.42 13.34 0.10
N SER A 69 1.53 14.26 0.49
CA SER A 69 1.39 14.66 1.90
C SER A 69 1.07 13.45 2.78
N SER A 70 0.21 12.54 2.31
CA SER A 70 -0.13 11.31 3.03
C SER A 70 1.03 10.34 3.14
N LEU A 71 1.90 10.26 2.14
CA LEU A 71 3.09 9.40 2.14
C LEU A 71 4.20 9.94 3.05
N CYS A 72 4.33 11.26 3.12
CA CYS A 72 5.51 11.89 3.69
C CYS A 72 5.29 12.54 5.07
N GLU A 73 4.04 12.88 5.43
CA GLU A 73 3.70 13.59 6.66
C GLU A 73 2.68 12.79 7.50
N PRO A 74 3.13 11.83 8.34
CA PRO A 74 2.23 10.97 9.11
C PRO A 74 1.20 11.73 9.96
N ALA A 75 1.58 12.87 10.54
CA ALA A 75 0.70 13.70 11.36
C ALA A 75 -0.45 14.34 10.54
N PHE A 76 -0.24 14.57 9.25
CA PHE A 76 -1.23 15.18 8.35
C PHE A 76 -1.93 14.13 7.46
N ALA A 77 -1.44 12.89 7.42
CA ALA A 77 -1.87 11.89 6.45
C ALA A 77 -3.37 11.55 6.50
N ALA A 78 -3.94 11.37 7.70
CA ALA A 78 -5.39 11.11 7.84
C ALA A 78 -6.25 12.27 7.30
N LYS A 79 -5.81 13.51 7.56
CA LYS A 79 -6.49 14.71 7.07
C LYS A 79 -6.33 14.85 5.55
N ALA A 80 -5.14 14.63 5.03
CA ALA A 80 -4.86 14.64 3.60
C ALA A 80 -5.67 13.59 2.83
N PHE A 81 -5.79 12.38 3.36
CA PHE A 81 -6.60 11.31 2.75
C PHE A 81 -8.10 11.65 2.76
N LYS A 82 -8.61 12.25 3.84
CA LYS A 82 -9.98 12.77 3.90
C LYS A 82 -10.22 13.82 2.82
N PHE A 83 -9.32 14.78 2.65
CA PHE A 83 -9.43 15.78 1.56
C PHE A 83 -9.32 15.13 0.18
N LEU A 84 -8.48 14.10 0.03
CA LEU A 84 -8.35 13.37 -1.22
C LEU A 84 -9.68 12.70 -1.63
N LEU A 85 -10.36 12.05 -0.67
CA LEU A 85 -11.70 11.48 -0.88
C LEU A 85 -12.76 12.52 -1.24
N LEU A 86 -12.68 13.73 -0.68
CA LEU A 86 -13.66 14.79 -0.93
C LEU A 86 -13.42 15.54 -2.25
N THR A 87 -12.20 15.49 -2.80
CA THR A 87 -11.81 16.27 -3.98
C THR A 87 -11.64 15.42 -5.24
N THR A 88 -11.54 14.10 -5.12
CA THR A 88 -11.42 13.19 -6.27
C THR A 88 -12.68 13.17 -7.14
N LYS A 89 -12.50 13.05 -8.46
CA LYS A 89 -13.58 12.88 -9.44
C LYS A 89 -13.55 11.51 -10.13
N ASP A 90 -12.47 10.77 -9.95
CA ASP A 90 -12.13 9.53 -10.64
C ASP A 90 -12.11 8.33 -9.67
N ASN A 91 -12.80 8.44 -8.53
CA ASN A 91 -12.85 7.40 -7.50
C ASN A 91 -11.45 6.94 -7.05
N LEU A 92 -10.51 7.88 -6.89
CA LEU A 92 -9.11 7.64 -6.54
C LEU A 92 -8.29 6.83 -7.56
N ASN A 93 -8.74 6.68 -8.80
CA ASN A 93 -8.02 5.87 -9.79
C ASN A 93 -6.59 6.38 -10.04
N LEU A 94 -6.38 7.70 -10.12
CA LEU A 94 -5.04 8.30 -10.21
C LEU A 94 -4.19 7.96 -8.99
N ALA A 95 -4.74 8.09 -7.78
CA ALA A 95 -4.01 7.79 -6.55
C ALA A 95 -3.63 6.30 -6.46
N VAL A 96 -4.54 5.39 -6.82
CA VAL A 96 -4.28 3.94 -6.89
C VAL A 96 -3.19 3.61 -7.92
N THR A 97 -3.24 4.25 -9.08
CA THR A 97 -2.23 4.09 -10.15
C THR A 97 -0.85 4.52 -9.64
N GLU A 98 -0.78 5.65 -8.95
CA GLU A 98 0.47 6.18 -8.42
C GLU A 98 1.04 5.35 -7.28
N ILE A 99 0.21 4.88 -6.35
CA ILE A 99 0.64 3.95 -5.30
C ILE A 99 1.19 2.66 -5.93
N SER A 100 0.49 2.13 -6.94
CA SER A 100 0.92 0.93 -7.67
C SER A 100 2.25 1.15 -8.37
N ARG A 101 2.47 2.32 -8.97
CA ARG A 101 3.75 2.72 -9.58
C ARG A 101 4.86 2.82 -8.53
N LEU A 102 4.62 3.45 -7.39
CA LEU A 102 5.59 3.54 -6.30
C LEU A 102 6.01 2.16 -5.79
N LEU A 103 5.06 1.23 -5.64
CA LEU A 103 5.35 -0.17 -5.31
C LEU A 103 6.08 -0.91 -6.44
N GLY A 104 5.72 -0.65 -7.70
CA GLY A 104 6.26 -1.31 -8.87
C GLY A 104 7.70 -0.92 -9.21
N GLU A 105 8.02 0.37 -9.08
CA GLU A 105 9.26 0.95 -9.60
C GLU A 105 10.20 1.43 -8.49
N TYR A 106 9.65 1.88 -7.36
CA TYR A 106 10.43 2.63 -6.36
C TYR A 106 10.52 1.97 -4.98
N TRP A 107 9.87 0.82 -4.75
CA TRP A 107 9.81 0.17 -3.42
C TRP A 107 11.15 0.07 -2.68
N ALA A 108 12.19 -0.39 -3.38
CA ALA A 108 13.53 -0.53 -2.81
C ALA A 108 14.12 0.82 -2.39
N LYS A 109 13.84 1.88 -3.15
CA LYS A 109 14.34 3.24 -2.92
C LYS A 109 13.45 4.07 -1.99
N LEU A 110 12.22 3.67 -1.66
CA LEU A 110 11.35 4.44 -0.77
C LEU A 110 12.01 4.64 0.61
N LEU A 111 11.82 5.80 1.24
CA LEU A 111 12.24 5.98 2.63
C LEU A 111 11.29 5.26 3.60
N ASP A 112 11.74 5.03 4.83
CA ASP A 112 10.97 4.27 5.83
C ASP A 112 9.58 4.85 6.11
N THR A 113 9.49 6.17 6.27
CA THR A 113 8.20 6.85 6.50
C THR A 113 7.23 6.63 5.33
N PRO A 114 7.59 6.96 4.06
CA PRO A 114 6.80 6.60 2.89
C PRO A 114 6.41 5.13 2.78
N ARG A 115 7.30 4.18 3.08
CA ARG A 115 6.94 2.74 3.04
C ARG A 115 5.82 2.42 4.02
N ARG A 116 5.91 2.91 5.26
CA ARG A 116 4.87 2.72 6.30
C ARG A 116 3.56 3.40 5.91
N GLN A 117 3.64 4.64 5.45
CA GLN A 117 2.47 5.40 5.02
C GLN A 117 1.80 4.81 3.77
N LEU A 118 2.55 4.16 2.90
CA LEU A 118 2.00 3.46 1.74
C LEU A 118 1.14 2.27 2.19
N LEU A 119 1.58 1.47 3.16
CA LEU A 119 0.75 0.38 3.71
C LEU A 119 -0.46 0.92 4.47
N TRP A 120 -0.31 2.04 5.19
CA TRP A 120 -1.43 2.74 5.80
C TRP A 120 -2.45 3.22 4.76
N LEU A 121 -2.00 3.79 3.64
CA LEU A 121 -2.86 4.19 2.53
C LEU A 121 -3.57 2.98 1.91
N PHE A 122 -2.86 1.87 1.70
CA PHE A 122 -3.50 0.64 1.21
C PHE A 122 -4.61 0.16 2.16
N HIS A 123 -4.38 0.18 3.48
CA HIS A 123 -5.41 -0.13 4.46
C HIS A 123 -6.61 0.81 4.35
N GLU A 124 -6.41 2.13 4.24
CA GLU A 124 -7.51 3.07 4.08
C GLU A 124 -8.27 2.87 2.76
N LEU A 125 -7.59 2.54 1.64
CA LEU A 125 -8.24 2.18 0.36
C LEU A 125 -9.13 0.94 0.48
N VAL A 126 -8.67 -0.08 1.21
CA VAL A 126 -9.44 -1.30 1.49
C VAL A 126 -10.67 -0.96 2.35
N LYS A 127 -10.49 -0.16 3.40
CA LYS A 127 -11.54 0.28 4.31
C LYS A 127 -12.61 1.14 3.63
N SER A 128 -12.24 1.98 2.67
CA SER A 128 -13.19 2.76 1.85
C SER A 128 -13.78 1.96 0.69
N ASN A 129 -13.43 0.68 0.53
CA ASN A 129 -13.82 -0.18 -0.59
C ASN A 129 -13.53 0.48 -1.96
N THR A 130 -12.36 1.13 -2.07
CA THR A 130 -11.95 1.82 -3.29
C THR A 130 -11.82 0.83 -4.45
N ILE A 131 -12.31 1.25 -5.62
CA ILE A 131 -12.22 0.48 -6.86
C ILE A 131 -10.73 0.28 -7.21
N ASN A 132 -10.37 -0.89 -7.74
CA ASN A 132 -9.00 -1.23 -8.15
C ASN A 132 -7.97 -1.31 -7.00
N ALA A 133 -8.37 -1.28 -5.73
CA ALA A 133 -7.45 -1.47 -4.61
C ALA A 133 -6.74 -2.84 -4.65
N GLU A 134 -7.35 -3.85 -5.30
CA GLU A 134 -6.71 -5.14 -5.60
C GLU A 134 -5.44 -5.02 -6.45
N HIS A 135 -5.29 -4.00 -7.29
CA HIS A 135 -4.05 -3.76 -8.03
C HIS A 135 -2.89 -3.42 -7.10
N VAL A 136 -3.14 -2.56 -6.11
CA VAL A 136 -2.15 -2.25 -5.07
C VAL A 136 -1.77 -3.53 -4.32
N LEU A 137 -2.76 -4.35 -3.96
CA LEU A 137 -2.50 -5.64 -3.32
C LEU A 137 -1.61 -6.55 -4.19
N HIS A 138 -1.88 -6.68 -5.48
CA HIS A 138 -1.03 -7.46 -6.38
C HIS A 138 0.43 -6.98 -6.37
N HIS A 139 0.67 -5.68 -6.35
CA HIS A 139 2.01 -5.14 -6.24
C HIS A 139 2.65 -5.42 -4.88
N LEU A 140 1.89 -5.32 -3.77
CA LEU A 140 2.36 -5.68 -2.44
C LEU A 140 2.73 -7.16 -2.34
N LEU A 141 1.88 -8.06 -2.83
CA LEU A 141 2.13 -9.50 -2.82
C LEU A 141 3.42 -9.85 -3.57
N ARG A 142 3.71 -9.18 -4.69
CA ARG A 142 4.97 -9.37 -5.45
C ARG A 142 6.21 -8.86 -4.70
N ARG A 143 6.06 -7.99 -3.70
CA ARG A 143 7.16 -7.52 -2.85
C ARG A 143 7.45 -8.43 -1.68
N MET A 144 6.49 -9.25 -1.29
CA MET A 144 6.68 -10.32 -0.32
C MET A 144 7.48 -11.44 -0.97
N THR A 145 8.80 -11.41 -0.78
CA THR A 145 9.72 -12.33 -1.46
C THR A 145 9.88 -13.60 -0.63
N GLY A 146 9.55 -14.75 -1.21
CA GLY A 146 9.79 -16.04 -0.58
C GLY A 146 11.29 -16.29 -0.35
N GLY A 147 11.64 -16.84 0.81
CA GLY A 147 13.01 -17.14 1.23
C GLY A 147 13.80 -15.93 1.73
N ASP A 148 13.27 -14.71 1.63
CA ASP A 148 13.86 -13.52 2.22
C ASP A 148 13.39 -13.34 3.68
N LEU A 149 14.29 -13.63 4.63
CA LEU A 149 14.03 -13.46 6.06
C LEU A 149 14.50 -12.10 6.61
N SER A 150 14.72 -11.11 5.75
CA SER A 150 15.07 -9.76 6.18
C SER A 150 13.95 -9.13 7.01
N PRO A 151 14.28 -8.28 8.01
CA PRO A 151 13.26 -7.62 8.83
C PRO A 151 12.24 -6.82 8.03
N LEU A 152 12.64 -6.24 6.89
CA LEU A 152 11.76 -5.48 6.02
C LEU A 152 10.71 -6.38 5.33
N ASN A 153 11.14 -7.54 4.82
CA ASN A 153 10.22 -8.48 4.18
C ASN A 153 9.24 -9.08 5.20
N LEU A 154 9.74 -9.51 6.36
CA LEU A 154 8.90 -10.03 7.44
C LEU A 154 7.88 -9.01 7.93
N TRP A 155 8.29 -7.75 8.11
CA TRP A 155 7.39 -6.66 8.46
C TRP A 155 6.31 -6.42 7.40
N LEU A 156 6.67 -6.46 6.12
CA LEU A 156 5.72 -6.30 5.02
C LEU A 156 4.69 -7.44 5.00
N VAL A 157 5.16 -8.68 5.09
CA VAL A 157 4.31 -9.88 5.13
C VAL A 157 3.33 -9.80 6.30
N GLU A 158 3.82 -9.52 7.50
CA GLU A 158 2.98 -9.41 8.69
C GLU A 158 1.98 -8.26 8.58
N THR A 159 2.38 -7.10 8.07
CA THR A 159 1.49 -5.94 7.94
C THR A 159 0.39 -6.17 6.89
N VAL A 160 0.72 -6.79 5.75
CA VAL A 160 -0.29 -7.14 4.74
C VAL A 160 -1.24 -8.20 5.29
N LEU A 161 -0.73 -9.16 6.08
CA LEU A 161 -1.54 -10.18 6.73
C LEU A 161 -2.56 -9.56 7.70
N ASP A 162 -2.14 -8.57 8.49
CA ASP A 162 -3.02 -7.82 9.41
C ASP A 162 -4.17 -7.16 8.66
N ILE A 163 -3.86 -6.41 7.60
CA ILE A 163 -4.85 -5.67 6.81
C ILE A 163 -5.85 -6.64 6.17
N LEU A 164 -5.35 -7.71 5.54
CA LEU A 164 -6.21 -8.70 4.87
C LEU A 164 -7.06 -9.49 5.87
N SER A 165 -6.51 -9.83 7.04
CA SER A 165 -7.26 -10.52 8.10
C SER A 165 -8.38 -9.65 8.65
N GLN A 166 -8.09 -8.36 8.90
CA GLN A 166 -9.07 -7.39 9.39
C GLN A 166 -10.21 -7.16 8.38
N HIS A 167 -9.89 -7.18 7.08
CA HIS A 167 -10.84 -6.91 5.99
C HIS A 167 -11.21 -8.14 5.15
N ARG A 168 -11.14 -9.34 5.75
CA ARG A 168 -11.36 -10.60 5.03
C ARG A 168 -12.76 -10.68 4.44
N HIS A 169 -13.79 -10.67 5.28
CA HIS A 169 -15.17 -10.92 4.87
C HIS A 169 -15.85 -9.72 4.19
N ASN A 170 -15.46 -8.50 4.57
CA ASN A 170 -16.07 -7.29 4.02
C ASN A 170 -15.49 -6.94 2.64
N TRP A 171 -14.21 -7.24 2.39
CA TRP A 171 -13.50 -6.86 1.19
C TRP A 171 -12.89 -8.05 0.44
N LEU A 172 -11.94 -8.79 1.04
CA LEU A 172 -11.10 -9.78 0.33
C LEU A 172 -11.90 -10.95 -0.30
N ASP A 173 -12.81 -11.58 0.45
CA ASP A 173 -13.58 -12.75 0.00
C ASP A 173 -14.42 -12.47 -1.26
N LYS A 174 -14.63 -11.19 -1.60
CA LYS A 174 -15.41 -10.76 -2.77
C LYS A 174 -14.53 -10.44 -4.00
N LYS A 175 -13.22 -10.62 -3.90
CA LYS A 175 -12.26 -10.20 -4.91
C LYS A 175 -11.66 -11.39 -5.65
N ALA A 176 -11.47 -11.25 -6.95
CA ALA A 176 -10.80 -12.26 -7.79
C ALA A 176 -9.31 -12.48 -7.44
N VAL A 177 -8.74 -11.68 -6.53
CA VAL A 177 -7.34 -11.78 -6.08
C VAL A 177 -7.11 -12.88 -5.03
N VAL A 178 -8.17 -13.49 -4.48
CA VAL A 178 -8.08 -14.53 -3.44
C VAL A 178 -7.10 -15.66 -3.81
N PRO A 179 -7.14 -16.26 -5.02
CA PRO A 179 -6.20 -17.32 -5.38
C PRO A 179 -4.73 -16.87 -5.31
N VAL A 180 -4.45 -15.62 -5.70
CA VAL A 180 -3.10 -15.06 -5.67
C VAL A 180 -2.64 -14.79 -4.23
N VAL A 181 -3.54 -14.34 -3.35
CA VAL A 181 -3.26 -14.19 -1.91
C VAL A 181 -2.93 -15.55 -1.30
N VAL A 182 -3.78 -16.56 -1.52
CA VAL A 182 -3.58 -17.92 -1.00
C VAL A 182 -2.26 -18.49 -1.49
N TYR A 183 -1.97 -18.40 -2.80
CA TYR A 183 -0.71 -18.86 -3.37
C TYR A 183 0.50 -18.18 -2.71
N SER A 184 0.45 -16.85 -2.56
CA SER A 184 1.57 -16.06 -2.02
C SER A 184 1.88 -16.46 -0.58
N TYR A 185 0.86 -16.59 0.27
CA TYR A 185 1.09 -16.98 1.67
C TYR A 185 1.44 -18.45 1.84
N LEU A 186 0.88 -19.38 1.06
CA LEU A 186 1.31 -20.78 1.10
C LEU A 186 2.80 -20.90 0.75
N ARG A 187 3.29 -20.14 -0.23
CA ARG A 187 4.71 -20.10 -0.58
C ARG A 187 5.57 -19.60 0.58
N ILE A 188 5.13 -18.54 1.26
CA ILE A 188 5.83 -17.92 2.40
C ILE A 188 5.83 -18.84 3.63
N ILE A 189 4.70 -19.49 3.94
CA ILE A 189 4.56 -20.45 5.04
C ILE A 189 5.61 -21.56 4.93
N ALA A 190 5.84 -22.07 3.72
CA ALA A 190 6.86 -23.08 3.46
C ALA A 190 8.29 -22.57 3.76
N ASP A 191 8.59 -21.30 3.48
CA ASP A 191 9.90 -20.71 3.79
C ASP A 191 10.08 -20.46 5.30
N HIS A 192 9.01 -20.04 5.99
CA HIS A 192 9.03 -19.84 7.44
C HIS A 192 9.11 -21.16 8.24
N ALA A 193 8.89 -22.31 7.60
CA ALA A 193 9.08 -23.63 8.20
C ALA A 193 10.54 -24.11 8.17
N ALA A 194 11.39 -23.51 7.34
CA ALA A 194 12.77 -23.93 7.18
C ALA A 194 13.60 -23.67 8.46
N PRO A 195 14.52 -24.56 8.86
CA PRO A 195 15.37 -24.35 10.02
C PRO A 195 16.27 -23.11 9.84
N VAL A 196 16.24 -22.18 10.80
CA VAL A 196 17.09 -20.99 10.79
C VAL A 196 17.96 -20.92 12.05
N SER A 197 19.07 -20.18 11.99
CA SER A 197 19.98 -19.97 13.12
C SER A 197 19.26 -19.44 14.36
N HIS A 198 19.68 -19.90 15.55
CA HIS A 198 19.08 -19.54 16.84
C HIS A 198 18.91 -18.02 17.01
N GLY A 199 17.66 -17.59 17.25
CA GLY A 199 17.29 -16.20 17.54
C GLY A 199 16.03 -15.74 16.80
N LEU A 200 15.87 -16.11 15.52
CA LEU A 200 14.73 -15.71 14.68
C LEU A 200 13.60 -16.76 14.67
N GLN A 201 13.92 -18.02 14.97
CA GLN A 201 13.01 -19.17 14.87
C GLN A 201 11.67 -18.95 15.57
N GLY A 202 11.68 -18.51 16.84
CA GLY A 202 10.43 -18.33 17.60
C GLY A 202 9.54 -17.19 17.06
N ALA A 203 10.11 -16.17 16.43
CA ALA A 203 9.32 -15.12 15.77
C ALA A 203 8.69 -15.63 14.47
N LEU A 204 9.45 -16.39 13.68
CA LEU A 204 8.95 -17.01 12.45
C LEU A 204 7.86 -18.04 12.73
N GLU A 205 7.99 -18.86 13.78
CA GLU A 205 6.95 -19.82 14.16
C GLU A 205 5.64 -19.11 14.55
N ARG A 206 5.73 -17.96 15.24
CA ARG A 206 4.54 -17.15 15.53
C ARG A 206 3.92 -16.57 14.27
N LEU A 207 4.71 -15.97 13.39
CA LEU A 207 4.21 -15.41 12.14
C LEU A 207 3.59 -16.50 11.25
N ARG A 208 4.31 -17.62 11.06
CA ARG A 208 3.83 -18.78 10.31
C ARG A 208 2.49 -19.29 10.81
N LYS A 209 2.31 -19.37 12.14
CA LYS A 209 1.02 -19.76 12.71
C LYS A 209 -0.10 -18.81 12.29
N ARG A 210 0.13 -17.50 12.34
CA ARG A 210 -0.85 -16.49 11.92
C ARG A 210 -1.18 -16.59 10.42
N GLU A 211 -0.16 -16.84 9.59
CA GLU A 211 -0.33 -17.06 8.15
C GLU A 211 -1.21 -18.29 7.88
N ILE A 212 -0.94 -19.40 8.56
CA ILE A 212 -1.74 -20.64 8.46
C ILE A 212 -3.19 -20.40 8.90
N ASP A 213 -3.37 -19.75 10.06
CA ASP A 213 -4.69 -19.45 10.63
C ASP A 213 -5.52 -18.53 9.71
N PHE A 214 -4.86 -17.69 8.90
CA PHE A 214 -5.50 -16.86 7.88
C PHE A 214 -5.78 -17.62 6.57
N VAL A 215 -4.79 -18.34 6.02
CA VAL A 215 -4.86 -18.97 4.70
C VAL A 215 -5.79 -20.18 4.70
N LEU A 216 -5.78 -21.00 5.75
CA LEU A 216 -6.56 -22.24 5.75
C LEU A 216 -8.07 -21.99 5.63
N PRO A 217 -8.70 -21.09 6.42
CA PRO A 217 -10.10 -20.73 6.20
C PRO A 217 -10.32 -20.07 4.84
N LEU A 218 -9.43 -19.18 4.40
CA LEU A 218 -9.55 -18.48 3.11
C LEU A 218 -9.59 -19.46 1.94
N LEU A 219 -8.69 -20.45 1.92
CA LEU A 219 -8.65 -21.51 0.92
C LEU A 219 -9.89 -22.40 0.99
N ARG A 220 -10.37 -22.77 2.18
CA ARG A 220 -11.55 -23.64 2.33
C ARG A 220 -12.81 -22.95 1.83
N ASP A 221 -13.01 -21.70 2.22
CA ASP A 221 -14.22 -20.94 1.88
C ASP A 221 -14.26 -20.55 0.40
N ASN A 222 -13.10 -20.44 -0.26
CA ASN A 222 -12.95 -20.06 -1.67
C ASN A 222 -12.26 -21.15 -2.52
N PHE A 223 -12.49 -22.43 -2.16
CA PHE A 223 -11.72 -23.55 -2.74
C PHE A 223 -11.85 -23.63 -4.26
N THR A 224 -13.06 -23.45 -4.80
CA THR A 224 -13.34 -23.49 -6.24
C THR A 224 -12.51 -22.46 -7.01
N ASP A 225 -12.41 -21.23 -6.50
CA ASP A 225 -11.62 -20.16 -7.13
C ASP A 225 -10.13 -20.49 -7.04
N CYS A 226 -9.70 -21.07 -5.92
CA CYS A 226 -8.31 -21.48 -5.70
C CYS A 226 -7.86 -22.65 -6.59
N LEU A 227 -8.78 -23.40 -7.21
CA LEU A 227 -8.41 -24.43 -8.20
C LEU A 227 -7.69 -23.83 -9.42
N SER A 228 -7.88 -22.54 -9.70
CA SER A 228 -7.16 -21.82 -10.76
C SER A 228 -5.64 -21.78 -10.56
N ILE A 229 -5.14 -22.00 -9.32
CA ILE A 229 -3.72 -22.16 -9.02
C ILE A 229 -3.15 -23.45 -9.66
N GLY A 230 -3.99 -24.47 -9.85
CA GLY A 230 -3.62 -25.72 -10.49
C GLY A 230 -2.68 -26.60 -9.64
N ARG A 231 -1.73 -27.30 -10.29
CA ARG A 231 -0.87 -28.31 -9.64
C ARG A 231 0.01 -27.74 -8.54
N ASP A 232 0.35 -26.46 -8.61
CA ASP A 232 1.19 -25.82 -7.60
C ASP A 232 0.50 -25.72 -6.25
N LEU A 233 -0.84 -25.67 -6.21
CA LEU A 233 -1.58 -25.74 -4.95
C LEU A 233 -1.29 -27.06 -4.21
N LEU A 234 -1.29 -28.19 -4.91
CA LEU A 234 -1.00 -29.49 -4.29
C LEU A 234 0.43 -29.57 -3.77
N ARG A 235 1.39 -29.05 -4.55
CA ARG A 235 2.80 -29.00 -4.13
C ARG A 235 2.96 -28.19 -2.86
N LEU A 236 2.35 -27.01 -2.83
CA LEU A 236 2.41 -26.11 -1.67
C LEU A 236 1.76 -26.74 -0.44
N LEU A 237 0.61 -27.39 -0.57
CA LEU A 237 -0.04 -28.10 0.54
C LEU A 237 0.75 -29.31 1.07
N GLN A 238 1.67 -29.87 0.29
CA GLN A 238 2.54 -30.97 0.73
C GLN A 238 3.77 -30.49 1.52
N VAL A 239 4.23 -29.25 1.26
CA VAL A 239 5.47 -28.69 1.84
C VAL A 239 5.22 -27.64 2.92
N SER A 240 3.96 -27.21 3.10
CA SER A 240 3.55 -26.16 4.06
C SER A 240 3.09 -26.72 5.39
#